data_AF-A0A0F9TK54-F1
#
_entry.id   AF-A0A0F9TK54-F1
#
_cell.length_a   1.000
_cell.length_b   1.000
_cell.length_c   1.000
_cell.angle_alpha   90.00
_cell.angle_beta   90.00
_cell.angle_gamma   90.00
#
_symmetry.space_group_name_H-M   'P 1'
#
loop_
_entity.id
_entity.type
_entity.pdbx_description
1 polymer ?
#
loop_
_entity_poly.entity_id
_entity_poly.type
_entity_poly.pdbx_seq_one_letter_code
_entity_poly.pdbx_strand_id
1 'polypeptide(L)' 'MKSISQRLCEVRDQEFGGSEKKMWKAWDVNPSTLNRWLNGERVPDATSYDLLARKLGISIEEVHAACQIERDLVARL' A
#
# COMPACT_ATOMS: atom_id res chain seq x y z
N MET A 1 8.66 -10.78 6.28
CA MET A 1 7.54 -10.34 5.42
C MET A 1 7.50 -8.82 5.50
N LYS A 2 7.36 -8.10 4.37
CA LYS A 2 7.38 -6.63 4.33
C LYS A 2 6.02 -6.05 4.73
N SER A 3 6.01 -4.85 5.32
CA SER A 3 4.79 -4.11 5.60
C SER A 3 4.11 -3.62 4.30
N ILE A 4 2.86 -3.18 4.39
CA ILE A 4 2.12 -2.75 3.21
C ILE A 4 2.64 -1.43 2.64
N SER A 5 3.04 -0.47 3.49
CA SER A 5 3.63 0.80 3.06
C SER A 5 4.94 0.57 2.30
N GLN A 6 5.79 -0.33 2.80
CA GLN A 6 7.05 -0.68 2.15
C GLN A 6 6.83 -1.30 0.77
N ARG A 7 5.86 -2.22 0.62
CA ARG A 7 5.51 -2.80 -0.68
C ARG A 7 5.01 -1.75 -1.66
N LEU A 8 4.19 -0.81 -1.18
CA LEU A 8 3.66 0.28 -2.02
C LEU A 8 4.78 1.21 -2.49
N CYS A 9 5.74 1.56 -1.63
CA CYS A 9 6.91 2.35 -2.00
C CYS A 9 7.79 1.64 -3.04
N GLU A 10 8.03 0.33 -2.87
CA GLU A 10 8.79 -0.45 -3.85
C GLU A 10 8.13 -0.44 -5.23
N VAL A 11 6.82 -0.63 -5.29
CA VAL A 11 6.07 -0.57 -6.55
C VAL A 11 6.05 0.84 -7.14
N ARG A 12 5.89 1.88 -6.31
CA ARG A 12 6.03 3.28 -6.74
C ARG A 12 7.39 3.52 -7.40
N ASP A 13 8.46 3.03 -6.79
CA ASP A 13 9.82 3.28 -7.26
C ASP A 13 10.13 2.48 -8.53
N GLN A 14 9.72 1.21 -8.58
CA GLN A 14 9.98 0.30 -9.71
C GLN A 14 9.11 0.60 -10.93
N GLU A 15 7.80 0.81 -10.76
CA GLU A 15 6.86 0.93 -11.88
C GLU A 15 6.56 2.38 -12.25
N PHE A 16 6.67 3.30 -11.29
CA PHE A 16 6.28 4.69 -11.46
C PHE A 16 7.47 5.67 -11.37
N GLY A 17 8.69 5.16 -11.21
CA GLY A 17 9.91 5.96 -11.12
C GLY A 17 9.89 6.92 -9.93
N GLY A 18 9.34 6.48 -8.80
CA GLY A 18 9.21 7.27 -7.57
C GLY A 18 8.08 8.30 -7.58
N SER A 19 7.29 8.37 -8.65
CA SER A 19 6.22 9.38 -8.77
C SER A 19 4.90 8.89 -8.20
N GLU A 20 4.53 9.39 -7.02
CA GLU A 20 3.19 9.18 -6.43
C GLU A 20 2.08 9.62 -7.39
N LYS A 21 2.31 10.71 -8.15
CA LYS A 21 1.36 11.23 -9.13
C LYS A 21 1.04 10.25 -10.24
N LYS A 22 2.05 9.58 -10.77
CA LYS A 22 1.84 8.57 -11.82
C LYS A 22 1.08 7.37 -11.25
N MET A 23 1.43 6.95 -10.03
CA MET A 23 0.82 5.81 -9.36
C MET A 23 -0.67 6.03 -9.07
N TRP A 24 -1.05 7.11 -8.38
CA TRP A 24 -2.47 7.34 -8.04
C TRP A 24 -3.34 7.49 -9.28
N LYS A 25 -2.81 8.11 -10.34
CA LYS A 25 -3.53 8.23 -11.63
C LYS A 25 -3.69 6.89 -12.33
N ALA A 26 -2.67 6.03 -12.31
CA ALA A 26 -2.72 4.71 -12.93
C ALA A 26 -3.56 3.69 -12.14
N TRP A 27 -3.66 3.87 -10.84
CA TRP A 27 -4.41 2.98 -9.95
C TRP A 27 -5.84 3.47 -9.67
N ASP A 28 -6.18 4.67 -10.14
CA ASP A 28 -7.46 5.34 -9.88
C ASP A 28 -7.77 5.44 -8.37
N VAL A 29 -6.74 5.80 -7.59
CA VAL A 29 -6.82 5.98 -6.14
C VAL A 29 -6.79 7.46 -5.82
N ASN A 30 -7.55 7.88 -4.80
CA ASN A 30 -7.47 9.26 -4.34
C ASN A 30 -6.02 9.62 -3.90
N PRO A 31 -5.45 10.76 -4.34
CA PRO A 31 -4.08 11.14 -4.03
C PRO A 31 -3.78 11.17 -2.53
N SER A 32 -4.70 11.70 -1.71
CA SER A 32 -4.54 11.79 -0.26
C SER A 32 -4.59 10.41 0.40
N THR A 33 -5.40 9.49 -0.13
CA THR A 33 -5.44 8.11 0.36
C THR A 33 -4.13 7.38 0.06
N LEU A 34 -3.64 7.46 -1.19
CA LEU A 34 -2.39 6.80 -1.56
C LEU A 34 -1.21 7.35 -0.74
N ASN A 35 -1.11 8.67 -0.59
CA ASN A 35 -0.03 9.30 0.17
C ASN A 35 0.00 8.81 1.64
N ARG A 36 -1.17 8.73 2.29
CA ARG A 36 -1.26 8.19 3.66
C ARG A 36 -0.87 6.71 3.76
N TRP A 37 -1.14 5.91 2.73
CA TRP A 37 -0.72 4.51 2.69
C TRP A 37 0.80 4.39 2.50
N LEU A 38 1.39 5.18 1.62
CA LEU A 38 2.84 5.19 1.37
C LEU A 38 3.64 5.61 2.60
N ASN A 39 3.13 6.58 3.36
CA ASN A 39 3.78 7.09 4.58
C ASN A 39 3.44 6.28 5.85
N GLY A 40 2.63 5.24 5.76
CA GLY A 40 2.20 4.45 6.92
C GLY A 40 1.24 5.16 7.88
N GLU A 41 0.81 6.40 7.58
CA GLU A 41 -0.12 7.19 8.40
C GLU A 41 -1.52 6.55 8.48
N ARG A 42 -1.91 5.82 7.43
CA ARG A 42 -3.15 5.04 7.41
C ARG A 42 -2.86 3.66 6.83
N VAL A 43 -3.21 2.63 7.57
CA VAL A 43 -3.21 1.25 7.04
C VAL A 43 -4.44 1.07 6.13
N PRO A 44 -4.28 0.47 4.94
CA PRO A 44 -5.42 0.07 4.12
C PRO A 44 -6.41 -0.80 4.88
N ASP A 45 -7.70 -0.58 4.60
CA ASP A 45 -8.79 -1.38 5.13
C ASP A 45 -9.24 -2.42 4.10
N ALA A 46 -10.13 -3.33 4.52
CA ALA A 46 -10.56 -4.47 3.72
C ALA A 46 -11.18 -4.06 2.38
N THR A 47 -11.77 -2.87 2.26
CA THR A 47 -12.37 -2.41 1.00
C THR A 47 -11.33 -2.16 -0.10
N SER A 48 -10.07 -1.98 0.29
CA SER A 48 -8.94 -1.74 -0.61
C SER A 48 -8.18 -3.03 -0.97
N TYR A 49 -8.49 -4.17 -0.34
CA TYR A 49 -7.67 -5.38 -0.46
C TYR A 49 -7.71 -6.01 -1.85
N ASP A 50 -8.88 -6.06 -2.48
CA ASP A 50 -9.00 -6.55 -3.86
C ASP A 50 -8.18 -5.71 -4.84
N LEU A 51 -8.22 -4.39 -4.68
CA LEU A 51 -7.41 -3.47 -5.48
C LEU A 51 -5.93 -3.75 -5.26
N LEU A 52 -5.49 -3.79 -4.01
CA LEU A 52 -4.09 -3.99 -3.64
C LEU A 52 -3.57 -5.36 -4.08
N ALA A 53 -4.34 -6.42 -3.91
CA ALA A 53 -3.98 -7.78 -4.35
C ALA A 53 -3.72 -7.80 -5.87
N ARG A 54 -4.63 -7.21 -6.66
CA ARG A 54 -4.49 -7.11 -8.11
C ARG A 54 -3.30 -6.26 -8.54
N LYS A 55 -3.08 -5.11 -7.89
CA LYS A 55 -2.01 -4.17 -8.25
C LYS A 55 -0.63 -4.63 -7.81
N LEU A 56 -0.54 -5.37 -6.71
CA LEU A 56 0.72 -5.91 -6.18
C LEU A 56 1.02 -7.32 -6.71
N GLY A 57 0.08 -7.97 -7.39
CA GLY A 57 0.24 -9.33 -7.90
C GLY A 57 0.37 -10.38 -6.80
N ILE A 58 -0.32 -10.18 -5.66
CA ILE A 58 -0.30 -11.06 -4.48
C ILE A 58 -1.72 -11.45 -4.06
N SER A 59 -1.83 -12.45 -3.19
CA SER A 59 -3.12 -12.88 -2.63
C SER A 59 -3.71 -11.86 -1.64
N ILE A 60 -5.02 -11.92 -1.41
CA ILE A 60 -5.70 -11.09 -0.39
C ILE A 60 -5.15 -11.39 1.00
N GLU A 61 -4.84 -12.66 1.28
CA GLU A 61 -4.22 -13.11 2.51
C GLU A 61 -2.85 -12.46 2.75
N GLU A 62 -2.04 -12.32 1.70
CA GLU A 62 -0.76 -11.62 1.77
C GLU A 62 -0.92 -10.10 1.95
N VAL A 63 -1.93 -9.48 1.33
CA VAL A 63 -2.27 -8.07 1.60
C VAL A 63 -2.66 -7.89 3.06
N HIS A 64 -3.54 -8.76 3.58
CA HIS A 64 -3.96 -8.72 4.97
C HIS A 64 -2.78 -8.90 5.93
N ALA A 65 -1.91 -9.88 5.67
CA ALA A 65 -0.71 -10.11 6.48
C ALA A 65 0.24 -8.89 6.46
N ALA A 66 0.47 -8.28 5.29
CA ALA A 66 1.28 -7.06 5.18
C ALA A 66 0.65 -5.85 5.93
N CYS A 67 -0.67 -5.72 5.88
CA CYS A 67 -1.39 -4.70 6.66
C CYS A 67 -1.31 -4.96 8.17
N GLN A 68 -1.35 -6.23 8.60
CA GLN A 68 -1.25 -6.57 10.01
C GLN A 68 0.13 -6.21 10.57
N ILE A 69 1.20 -6.48 9.82
CA ILE A 69 2.56 -6.06 10.18
C ILE A 69 2.61 -4.54 10.40
N GLU A 70 2.01 -3.74 9.52
CA GLU A 70 1.97 -2.28 9.66
C GLU A 70 1.25 -1.84 10.94
N ARG A 71 0.08 -2.44 11.23
CA ARG A 71 -0.69 -2.12 12.45
C ARG A 71 0.11 -2.44 13.71
N ASP A 72 0.80 -3.58 13.73
CA ASP A 72 1.64 -3.98 14.87
C ASP A 72 2.84 -3.05 15.06
N LEU A 73 3.38 -2.46 13.99
CA LEU A 73 4.43 -1.45 14.06
C LEU A 73 3.92 -0.12 14.62
N VAL A 74 2.77 0.36 14.13
CA VAL A 74 2.15 1.61 14.60
C VAL A 74 1.72 1.50 16.07
N ALA A 75 1.22 0.33 16.50
CA ALA A 75 0.81 0.12 17.89
C ALA A 75 1.97 0.09 18.90
N ARG A 76 3.23 0.04 18.44
CA ARG A 76 4.43 0.03 19.29
C ARG A 76 5.06 1.42 19.48
N LEU A 77 4.50 2.45 18.82
CA LEU A 77 4.91 3.85 18.91
C LEU A 77 3.97 4.61 19.85
#